data_AF-A0ABD3VQI7-F1
#
_entry.id   AF-A0ABD3VQI7-F1
#
_cell.length_a   1.000
_cell.length_b   1.000
_cell.length_c   1.000
_cell.angle_alpha   90.00
_cell.angle_beta   90.00
_cell.angle_gamma   90.00
#
_symmetry.space_group_name_H-M   'P 1'
#
loop_
_entity.id
_entity.type
_entity.pdbx_description
1 polymer ?
#
loop_
_entity_poly.entity_id
_entity_poly.type
_entity_poly.pdbx_seq_one_letter_code
_entity_poly.pdbx_strand_id
1 'polypeptide(L)'
;NLTPQYPNSANQTPQYPNSTNLTPQYPNSANLAPQYPNSANQTPQYPNSANLAPQYPNSANLTPQYPNSANRTPQYPNSANPTPQYPNSANLAPQYPNSANLAPQYPNSANLVTL
;
A
#
# COMPACT_ATOMS: atom_id res chain seq x y z
N ASN A 1 -15.19 8.52 -7.24
CA ASN A 1 -14.11 8.86 -6.29
C ASN A 1 -14.53 8.40 -4.91
N LEU A 2 -13.69 7.63 -4.23
CA LEU A 2 -13.95 7.13 -2.88
C LEU A 2 -12.82 7.57 -1.94
N THR A 3 -13.18 8.23 -0.83
CA THR A 3 -12.28 8.73 0.22
C THR A 3 -12.69 8.18 1.60
N PRO A 4 -12.71 6.85 1.81
CA PRO A 4 -13.14 6.29 3.09
C PRO A 4 -12.11 6.59 4.19
N GLN A 5 -12.62 6.82 5.40
CA GLN A 5 -11.84 6.99 6.61
C GLN A 5 -12.23 5.93 7.63
N TYR A 6 -11.23 5.43 8.35
CA TYR A 6 -11.40 4.36 9.33
C TYR A 6 -11.12 4.87 10.74
N PRO A 7 -11.71 4.25 11.79
CA PRO A 7 -11.37 4.52 13.18
C PRO A 7 -10.10 3.77 13.59
N ASN A 8 -9.46 4.22 14.69
CA ASN A 8 -8.33 3.50 15.30
C ASN A 8 -8.78 2.08 15.70
N SER A 9 -7.95 1.09 15.39
CA SER A 9 -8.18 -0.29 15.78
C SER A 9 -6.83 -1.00 15.88
N ALA A 10 -6.73 -2.03 16.72
CA ALA A 10 -5.52 -2.86 16.77
C ALA A 10 -5.30 -3.63 15.45
N ASN A 11 -6.39 -4.06 14.80
CA ASN A 11 -6.37 -4.85 13.58
C ASN A 11 -7.40 -4.32 12.59
N GLN A 12 -7.02 -4.14 11.33
CA GLN A 12 -7.92 -3.68 10.28
C GLN A 12 -7.70 -4.44 8.96
N THR A 13 -8.79 -4.90 8.35
CA THR A 13 -8.81 -5.60 7.06
C THR A 13 -9.91 -5.04 6.14
N PRO A 14 -9.84 -3.76 5.75
CA PRO A 14 -10.89 -3.15 4.95
C PRO A 14 -10.86 -3.64 3.50
N GLN A 15 -12.06 -3.71 2.92
CA GLN A 15 -12.28 -4.02 1.52
C GLN A 15 -13.02 -2.86 0.85
N TYR A 16 -12.68 -2.56 -0.40
CA TYR A 16 -13.32 -1.46 -1.14
C TYR A 16 -14.03 -1.96 -2.40
N PRO A 17 -15.10 -1.28 -2.83
CA PRO A 17 -15.71 -1.51 -4.13
C PRO A 17 -14.92 -0.82 -5.25
N ASN A 18 -15.05 -1.34 -6.48
CA ASN A 18 -14.45 -0.74 -7.69
C ASN A 18 -14.76 0.76 -7.78
N SER A 19 -13.76 1.55 -8.18
CA SER A 19 -13.89 3.00 -8.34
C SER A 19 -12.91 3.50 -9.38
N THR A 20 -13.25 4.58 -10.09
CA THR A 20 -12.29 5.25 -10.97
C THR A 20 -11.09 5.80 -10.20
N ASN A 21 -11.33 6.40 -9.03
CA ASN A 21 -10.29 6.92 -8.14
C ASN A 21 -10.56 6.52 -6.69
N LEU A 22 -9.56 6.00 -5.99
CA LEU A 22 -9.66 5.52 -4.61
C LEU A 22 -8.50 6.05 -3.76
N THR A 23 -8.84 6.77 -2.69
CA THR A 23 -7.90 7.52 -1.85
C THR A 23 -8.21 7.31 -0.36
N PRO A 24 -8.10 6.07 0.19
CA PRO A 24 -8.41 5.82 1.58
C PRO A 24 -7.34 6.40 2.50
N GLN A 25 -7.78 6.81 3.68
CA GLN A 25 -6.91 7.20 4.77
C GLN A 25 -7.16 6.30 5.97
N TYR A 26 -6.08 5.70 6.47
CA TYR A 26 -6.15 4.84 7.65
C TYR A 26 -5.54 5.54 8.86
N PRO A 27 -6.05 5.26 10.05
CA PRO A 27 -5.45 5.68 11.30
C PRO A 27 -4.54 4.59 11.89
N ASN A 28 -3.76 4.91 12.93
CA ASN A 28 -2.79 4.00 13.53
C ASN A 28 -3.41 2.64 13.87
N SER A 29 -2.67 1.58 13.55
CA SER A 29 -3.06 0.19 13.79
C SER A 29 -1.84 -0.66 14.11
N ALA A 30 -1.98 -1.71 14.92
CA ALA A 30 -0.89 -2.66 15.08
C ALA A 30 -0.71 -3.48 13.79
N ASN A 31 -1.82 -3.97 13.23
CA ASN A 31 -1.84 -4.74 11.98
C ASN A 31 -2.86 -4.17 11.00
N LEU A 32 -2.44 -3.94 9.76
CA LEU A 32 -3.30 -3.41 8.71
C LEU A 32 -3.08 -4.21 7.42
N ALA A 33 -4.14 -4.80 6.89
CA ALA A 33 -4.10 -5.64 5.69
C ALA A 33 -5.32 -5.35 4.79
N PRO A 34 -5.36 -4.18 4.13
CA PRO A 34 -6.44 -3.84 3.24
C PRO A 34 -6.36 -4.57 1.90
N GLN A 35 -7.52 -4.81 1.32
CA GLN A 35 -7.67 -5.36 -0.01
C GLN A 35 -8.33 -4.33 -0.92
N TYR A 36 -7.61 -3.94 -1.96
CA TYR A 36 -8.08 -2.97 -2.92
C TYR A 36 -8.80 -3.65 -4.10
N PRO A 37 -9.71 -2.92 -4.75
CA PRO A 37 -10.42 -3.31 -5.97
C PRO A 37 -9.74 -2.71 -7.20
N ASN A 38 -10.20 -3.11 -8.39
CA ASN A 38 -9.70 -2.54 -9.64
C ASN A 38 -10.04 -1.05 -9.70
N SER A 39 -9.07 -0.24 -10.13
CA SER A 39 -9.24 1.21 -10.20
C SER A 39 -8.29 1.84 -11.21
N ALA A 40 -8.72 2.92 -11.87
CA ALA A 40 -7.82 3.66 -12.76
C ALA A 40 -6.68 4.30 -11.95
N ASN A 41 -7.00 4.95 -10.82
CA ASN A 41 -6.01 5.59 -9.96
C ASN A 41 -6.22 5.25 -8.48
N GLN A 42 -5.15 4.83 -7.80
CA GLN A 42 -5.15 4.55 -6.36
C GLN A 42 -4.05 5.30 -5.64
N THR A 43 -4.42 6.06 -4.61
CA THR A 43 -3.48 6.87 -3.82
C THR A 43 -3.72 6.70 -2.31
N PRO A 44 -3.58 5.47 -1.78
CA PRO A 44 -3.82 5.24 -0.36
C PRO A 44 -2.73 5.86 0.51
N GLN A 45 -3.17 6.37 1.67
CA GLN A 45 -2.26 6.86 2.70
C GLN A 45 -2.37 5.98 3.94
N TYR A 46 -1.24 5.38 4.29
CA TYR A 46 -1.14 4.49 5.44
C TYR A 46 -0.68 5.22 6.71
N PRO A 47 -0.96 4.65 7.88
CA PRO A 47 -0.52 5.17 9.17
C PRO A 47 0.65 4.35 9.71
N ASN A 48 1.21 4.76 10.84
CA ASN A 48 2.23 3.94 11.50
C ASN A 48 1.60 2.61 11.92
N SER A 49 2.31 1.51 11.65
CA SER A 49 1.87 0.18 12.08
C SER A 49 3.04 -0.75 12.38
N ALA A 50 2.80 -1.76 13.22
CA ALA A 50 3.81 -2.81 13.42
C ALA A 50 3.93 -3.67 12.16
N ASN A 51 2.80 -4.11 11.60
CA ASN A 51 2.75 -4.89 10.37
C ASN A 51 1.79 -4.28 9.35
N LEU A 52 2.20 -4.29 8.08
CA LEU A 52 1.43 -3.75 6.97
C LEU A 52 1.51 -4.63 5.73
N ALA A 53 0.37 -5.19 5.32
CA ALA A 53 0.29 -6.15 4.22
C ALA A 53 -0.86 -5.82 3.25
N PRO A 54 -0.77 -4.71 2.49
CA PRO A 54 -1.80 -4.35 1.54
C PRO A 54 -1.71 -5.16 0.25
N GLN A 55 -2.89 -5.49 -0.29
CA GLN A 55 -3.02 -6.18 -1.56
C GLN A 55 -3.71 -5.27 -2.57
N TYR A 56 -3.01 -4.95 -3.64
CA TYR A 56 -3.56 -4.21 -4.76
C TYR A 56 -3.97 -5.15 -5.89
N PRO A 57 -4.94 -4.79 -6.72
CA PRO A 57 -5.24 -5.49 -7.96
C PRO A 57 -4.84 -4.59 -9.15
N ASN A 58 -5.54 -4.71 -10.28
CA ASN A 58 -5.19 -3.98 -11.49
C ASN A 58 -5.39 -2.47 -11.32
N SER A 59 -4.36 -1.69 -11.65
CA SER A 59 -4.47 -0.23 -11.70
C SER A 59 -3.59 0.43 -12.75
N ALA A 60 -4.08 1.49 -13.40
CA ALA A 60 -3.24 2.25 -14.33
C ALA A 60 -2.16 3.03 -13.55
N ASN A 61 -2.55 3.77 -12.51
CA ASN A 61 -1.62 4.52 -11.66
C ASN A 61 -1.83 4.19 -10.19
N LEU A 62 -0.76 3.78 -9.52
CA LEU A 62 -0.79 3.37 -8.12
C LEU A 62 0.34 4.05 -7.35
N THR A 63 -0.03 4.98 -6.45
CA THR A 63 0.93 5.84 -5.75
C THR A 63 0.74 5.75 -4.22
N PRO A 64 0.96 4.57 -3.61
CA PRO A 64 0.73 4.41 -2.18
C PRO A 64 1.83 5.09 -1.37
N GLN A 65 1.41 5.74 -0.29
CA GLN A 65 2.31 6.37 0.66
C GLN A 65 2.30 5.60 1.97
N TYR A 66 3.44 5.02 2.28
CA TYR A 66 3.66 4.31 3.52
C TYR A 66 4.37 5.22 4.52
N PRO A 67 4.11 5.10 5.83
CA PRO A 67 4.92 5.73 6.86
C PRO A 67 5.82 4.68 7.52
N ASN A 68 6.14 4.86 8.80
CA ASN A 68 7.03 3.97 9.55
C ASN A 68 6.33 2.66 9.87
N SER A 69 7.01 1.55 9.64
CA SER A 69 6.53 0.23 10.05
C SER A 69 7.66 -0.73 10.38
N ALA A 70 7.43 -1.70 11.27
CA ALA A 70 8.43 -2.74 11.53
C ALA A 70 8.53 -3.69 10.33
N ASN A 71 7.40 -4.24 9.87
CA ASN A 71 7.34 -5.17 8.75
C ASN A 71 6.33 -4.74 7.69
N ARG A 72 6.76 -4.71 6.42
CA ARG A 72 5.90 -4.38 5.27
C ARG A 72 6.01 -5.43 4.18
N THR A 73 4.87 -5.94 3.73
CA THR A 73 4.79 -6.94 2.65
C THR A 73 3.70 -6.57 1.63
N PRO A 74 3.83 -5.46 0.90
CA PRO A 74 2.82 -5.04 -0.07
C PRO A 74 2.91 -5.87 -1.36
N GLN A 75 1.75 -6.16 -1.96
CA GLN A 75 1.65 -6.91 -3.22
C GLN A 75 1.02 -6.07 -4.33
N TYR A 76 1.72 -5.98 -5.47
CA TYR A 76 1.36 -5.17 -6.64
C TYR A 76 1.28 -6.03 -7.91
N PRO A 77 0.22 -6.83 -8.07
CA PRO A 77 0.15 -7.85 -9.11
C PRO A 77 0.10 -7.29 -10.54
N ASN A 78 -0.60 -6.18 -10.81
CA ASN A 78 -0.72 -5.60 -12.15
C ASN A 78 -0.87 -4.06 -12.07
N SER A 79 0.19 -3.31 -12.41
CA SER A 79 0.05 -1.86 -12.57
C SER A 79 0.88 -1.28 -13.71
N ALA A 80 0.33 -0.32 -14.45
CA ALA A 80 1.09 0.33 -15.51
C ALA A 80 2.17 1.26 -14.94
N ASN A 81 1.83 2.11 -13.97
CA ASN A 81 2.74 3.09 -13.38
C ASN A 81 2.69 3.07 -11.83
N PRO A 82 3.25 2.04 -11.17
CA PRO A 82 3.37 2.03 -9.71
C PRO A 82 4.54 2.91 -9.24
N THR A 83 4.23 3.83 -8.32
CA THR A 83 5.20 4.77 -7.70
C THR A 83 5.10 4.76 -6.17
N PRO A 84 5.38 3.61 -5.51
CA PRO A 84 5.23 3.51 -4.07
C PRO A 84 6.38 4.20 -3.31
N GLN A 85 6.04 4.82 -2.17
CA GLN A 85 7.00 5.50 -1.31
C GLN A 85 7.11 4.82 0.05
N TYR A 86 8.34 4.43 0.43
CA TYR A 86 8.62 3.63 1.63
C TYR A 86 9.68 4.29 2.54
N PRO A 87 9.30 5.30 3.34
CA PRO A 87 10.24 6.11 4.11
C PRO A 87 11.04 5.36 5.17
N ASN A 88 10.41 4.60 6.08
CA ASN A 88 11.12 3.83 7.12
C ASN A 88 10.52 2.42 7.34
N SER A 89 11.33 1.36 7.25
CA SER A 89 11.01 0.08 7.92
C SER A 89 12.20 -0.80 8.26
N ALA A 90 12.02 -1.67 9.26
CA ALA A 90 13.01 -2.68 9.59
C ALA A 90 13.07 -3.79 8.52
N ASN A 91 11.90 -4.31 8.12
CA ASN A 91 11.78 -5.32 7.06
C ASN A 91 10.78 -4.86 6.00
N LEU A 92 11.20 -4.86 4.74
CA LEU A 92 10.39 -4.49 3.59
C LEU A 92 10.52 -5.57 2.52
N ALA A 93 9.40 -6.21 2.17
CA ALA A 93 9.33 -7.22 1.14
C ALA A 93 8.21 -6.97 0.13
N PRO A 94 8.37 -6.01 -0.80
CA PRO A 94 7.37 -5.70 -1.81
C PRO A 94 7.46 -6.69 -2.97
N GLN A 95 6.30 -6.99 -3.57
CA GLN A 95 6.19 -7.87 -4.73
C GLN A 95 5.59 -7.14 -5.93
N TYR A 96 6.25 -7.17 -7.09
CA TYR A 96 5.82 -6.48 -8.32
C TYR A 96 5.81 -7.40 -9.55
N PRO A 97 5.00 -8.48 -9.58
CA PRO A 97 5.11 -9.48 -10.63
C PRO A 97 4.79 -8.95 -12.04
N ASN A 98 3.86 -7.99 -12.21
CA ASN A 98 3.62 -7.35 -13.51
C ASN A 98 3.49 -5.83 -13.37
N SER A 99 4.59 -5.12 -13.64
CA SER A 99 4.61 -3.65 -13.68
C SER A 99 5.34 -3.14 -14.92
N ALA A 100 4.75 -2.19 -15.64
CA ALA A 100 5.37 -1.64 -16.86
C ALA A 100 6.40 -0.55 -16.54
N ASN A 101 6.04 0.45 -15.74
CA ASN A 101 6.89 1.57 -15.34
C ASN A 101 6.94 1.68 -13.81
N LEU A 102 7.75 0.84 -13.18
CA LEU A 102 7.92 0.80 -11.73
C LEU A 102 8.97 1.82 -11.27
N ALA A 103 8.58 2.73 -10.36
CA ALA A 103 9.49 3.72 -9.78
C ALA A 103 9.31 3.85 -8.24
N PRO A 104 9.83 2.88 -7.46
CA PRO A 104 9.72 2.88 -6.02
C PRO A 104 10.79 3.75 -5.35
N GLN A 105 10.50 4.25 -4.15
CA GLN A 105 11.46 4.98 -3.32
C GLN A 105 11.62 4.32 -1.95
N TYR A 106 12.87 4.01 -1.57
CA TYR A 106 13.23 3.31 -0.34
C TYR A 106 14.29 4.07 0.47
N PRO A 107 14.04 5.30 0.95
CA PRO A 107 15.10 6.12 1.56
C PRO A 107 15.72 5.48 2.82
N ASN A 108 14.94 4.80 3.68
CA ASN A 108 15.50 4.08 4.84
C ASN A 108 14.83 2.71 5.07
N SER A 109 15.41 1.64 4.54
CA SER A 109 15.01 0.26 4.87
C SER A 109 16.21 -0.56 5.31
N ALA A 110 16.15 -1.16 6.51
CA ALA A 110 17.25 -1.94 7.04
C ALA A 110 17.42 -3.27 6.31
N ASN A 111 16.31 -3.98 6.06
CA ASN A 111 16.27 -5.21 5.28
C ASN A 111 15.22 -5.07 4.16
N LEU A 112 15.70 -4.97 2.91
CA LEU A 112 14.86 -4.90 1.71
C LEU A 112 15.00 -6.20 0.91
N VAL A 113 13.88 -6.86 0.63
CA VAL A 113 13.80 -8.05 -0.22
C VAL A 113 12.73 -7.84 -1.29
N THR A 114 13.12 -7.58 -2.52
CA THR A 114 12.16 -7.35 -3.63
C THR A 114 11.98 -8.63 -4.45
N LEU A 115 10.73 -8.95 -4.80
CA LEU A 115 10.36 -10.01 -5.77
C LEU A 115 9.54 -9.41 -6.91
#